data_AF-A0A960T397-F1
#
_entry.id   AF-A0A960T397-F1
#
_cell.length_a   1.000
_cell.length_b   1.000
_cell.length_c   1.000
_cell.angle_alpha   90.00
_cell.angle_beta   90.00
_cell.angle_gamma   90.00
#
_symmetry.space_group_name_H-M   'P 1'
#
loop_
_entity.id
_entity.type
_entity.pdbx_description
1 polymer ?
#
loop_
_entity_poly.entity_id
_entity_poly.type
_entity_poly.pdbx_seq_one_letter_code
_entity_poly.pdbx_strand_id
1 'polypeptide(L)'
;MPSLTPSRVSDPTSSDEILSAFLDWLIETGIEPYDHQEQAILELFSGNNVILNTPTGSGKSLVALALQFRAICQGRRSYYTVPIKALANEKFLSLCR
;
A
#
# COMPACT_ATOMS: atom_id res chain seq x y z
N MET A 1 10.83 -1.15 13.14
CA MET A 1 9.44 -1.19 12.64
C MET A 1 9.14 -2.60 12.18
N PRO A 2 7.93 -3.11 12.41
CA PRO A 2 7.52 -4.42 11.90
C PRO A 2 7.68 -4.47 10.37
N SER A 3 8.15 -5.61 9.87
CA SER A 3 8.41 -5.81 8.44
C SER A 3 7.12 -6.16 7.70
N LEU A 4 6.78 -5.42 6.65
CA LEU A 4 5.66 -5.75 5.76
C LEU A 4 6.18 -6.63 4.60
N THR A 5 6.09 -7.95 4.73
CA THR A 5 6.64 -8.91 3.77
C THR A 5 5.62 -9.96 3.33
N PRO A 6 5.75 -10.55 2.12
CA PRO A 6 4.83 -11.60 1.64
C PRO A 6 4.71 -12.82 2.54
N SER A 7 5.71 -13.08 3.39
CA SER A 7 5.69 -14.18 4.37
C SER A 7 4.59 -14.06 5.43
N ARG A 8 3.89 -12.92 5.50
CA ARG A 8 2.72 -12.72 6.37
C ARG A 8 1.42 -13.27 5.80
N VAL A 9 1.43 -13.74 4.56
CA VAL A 9 0.25 -14.22 3.82
C VAL A 9 0.46 -15.69 3.48
N SER A 10 -0.52 -16.53 3.79
CA SER A 10 -0.53 -17.97 3.51
C SER A 10 -1.09 -18.25 2.11
N ASP A 11 -2.23 -17.65 1.76
CA ASP A 11 -2.80 -17.70 0.40
C ASP A 11 -2.61 -16.36 -0.34
N PRO A 12 -1.60 -16.25 -1.22
CA PRO A 12 -1.35 -15.03 -1.99
C PRO A 12 -2.42 -14.73 -3.05
N THR A 13 -3.37 -15.65 -3.31
CA THR A 13 -4.49 -15.41 -4.23
C THR A 13 -5.67 -14.73 -3.55
N SER A 14 -5.75 -14.83 -2.21
CA SER A 14 -6.80 -14.21 -1.40
C SER A 14 -6.53 -12.72 -1.18
N SER A 15 -7.37 -11.86 -1.76
CA SER A 15 -7.26 -10.42 -1.51
C SER A 15 -7.59 -10.07 -0.05
N ASP A 16 -8.49 -10.82 0.58
CA ASP A 16 -8.89 -10.61 1.98
C ASP A 16 -7.78 -10.96 2.96
N GLU A 17 -7.02 -12.03 2.69
CA GLU A 17 -5.89 -12.40 3.55
C GLU A 17 -4.75 -11.37 3.44
N ILE A 18 -4.45 -10.91 2.22
CA ILE A 18 -3.46 -9.84 2.01
C ILE A 18 -3.92 -8.56 2.71
N LEU A 19 -5.20 -8.19 2.61
CA LEU A 19 -5.74 -7.00 3.27
C LEU A 19 -5.60 -7.13 4.79
N SER A 20 -5.95 -8.28 5.35
CA SER A 20 -5.84 -8.56 6.78
C SER A 20 -4.40 -8.42 7.27
N ALA A 21 -3.43 -9.01 6.56
CA ALA A 21 -2.01 -8.88 6.88
C ALA A 21 -1.50 -7.42 6.80
N PHE A 22 -2.07 -6.60 5.91
CA PHE A 22 -1.77 -5.18 5.82
C PHE A 22 -2.36 -4.40 7.01
N LEU A 23 -3.61 -4.68 7.40
CA LEU A 23 -4.26 -4.05 8.55
C LEU A 23 -3.55 -4.41 9.87
N ASP A 24 -3.14 -5.66 10.04
CA ASP A 24 -2.35 -6.09 11.19
C ASP A 24 -1.03 -5.29 11.28
N TRP A 25 -0.37 -5.07 10.15
CA TRP A 25 0.83 -4.22 10.10
C TRP A 25 0.54 -2.76 10.47
N LEU A 26 -0.61 -2.19 10.08
CA LEU A 26 -1.01 -0.84 10.51
C LEU A 26 -1.16 -0.77 12.04
N ILE A 27 -1.78 -1.77 12.64
CA ILE A 27 -1.96 -1.88 14.09
C ILE A 27 -0.59 -1.96 14.78
N GLU A 28 0.30 -2.85 14.32
CA GLU A 28 1.65 -3.01 14.87
C GLU A 28 2.51 -1.75 14.74
N THR A 29 2.28 -0.93 13.71
CA THR A 29 2.99 0.34 13.49
C THR A 29 2.36 1.53 14.20
N GLY A 30 1.15 1.38 14.75
CA GLY A 30 0.37 2.47 15.34
C GLY A 30 -0.09 3.51 14.30
N ILE A 31 -0.24 3.10 13.04
CA ILE A 31 -0.73 3.97 11.97
C ILE A 31 -2.25 3.82 11.87
N GLU A 32 -2.97 4.88 12.19
CA GLU A 32 -4.41 4.97 11.94
C GLU A 32 -4.65 5.59 10.57
N PRO A 33 -5.27 4.87 9.61
CA PRO A 33 -5.56 5.43 8.29
C PRO A 33 -6.68 6.47 8.39
N TYR A 34 -6.62 7.50 7.54
CA TYR A 34 -7.78 8.38 7.35
C TYR A 34 -8.89 7.64 6.60
N ASP A 35 -10.16 8.03 6.81
CA ASP A 35 -11.34 7.44 6.15
C ASP A 35 -11.17 7.31 4.62
N HIS A 36 -10.63 8.34 3.98
CA HIS A 36 -10.43 8.34 2.53
C HIS A 36 -9.32 7.39 2.07
N GLN A 37 -8.40 7.01 2.96
CA GLN A 37 -7.36 6.00 2.68
C GLN A 37 -7.95 4.61 2.84
N GLU A 38 -8.72 4.37 3.89
CA GLU A 38 -9.42 3.10 4.13
C GLU A 38 -10.33 2.77 2.95
N GLN A 39 -11.20 3.71 2.55
CA GLN A 39 -12.08 3.51 1.40
C GLN A 39 -11.29 3.21 0.13
N ALA A 40 -10.23 3.98 -0.15
CA ALA A 40 -9.42 3.77 -1.34
C ALA A 40 -8.73 2.39 -1.34
N ILE A 41 -8.26 1.92 -0.18
CA ILE A 41 -7.65 0.59 -0.03
C ILE A 41 -8.71 -0.49 -0.27
N LEU A 42 -9.90 -0.39 0.34
CA LEU A 42 -10.99 -1.36 0.16
C LEU A 42 -11.43 -1.47 -1.31
N GLU A 43 -11.58 -0.34 -2.00
CA GLU A 43 -11.91 -0.31 -3.43
C GLU A 43 -10.82 -0.99 -4.28
N LEU A 44 -9.55 -0.68 -4.02
CA LEU A 44 -8.43 -1.32 -4.72
C LEU A 44 -8.43 -2.83 -4.49
N PHE A 45 -8.64 -3.30 -3.26
CA PHE A 45 -8.64 -4.72 -2.92
C PHE A 45 -9.85 -5.46 -3.47
N SER A 46 -10.98 -4.78 -3.67
CA SER A 46 -12.16 -5.28 -4.40
C SER A 46 -11.93 -5.42 -5.91
N GLY A 47 -10.79 -4.94 -6.43
CA GLY A 47 -10.42 -5.04 -7.84
C GLY A 47 -10.78 -3.80 -8.67
N ASN A 48 -11.23 -2.72 -8.03
CA ASN A 48 -11.58 -1.47 -8.71
C ASN A 48 -10.35 -0.59 -8.95
N ASN A 49 -10.47 0.32 -9.91
CA ASN A 49 -9.48 1.39 -10.14
C ASN A 49 -9.88 2.63 -9.33
N VAL A 50 -8.91 3.28 -8.69
CA VAL A 50 -9.17 4.44 -7.81
C VAL A 50 -8.44 5.68 -8.31
N ILE A 51 -9.16 6.80 -8.39
CA ILE A 51 -8.59 8.15 -8.50
C ILE A 51 -8.76 8.84 -7.15
N LEU A 52 -7.67 9.04 -6.43
CA LEU A 52 -7.70 9.63 -5.10
C LEU A 52 -7.32 11.12 -5.13
N ASN A 53 -8.32 12.00 -5.10
CA ASN A 53 -8.11 13.45 -5.05
C ASN A 53 -7.99 13.93 -3.59
N THR A 54 -6.76 14.08 -3.09
CA THR A 54 -6.52 14.58 -1.73
C THR A 54 -5.35 15.57 -1.68
N PRO A 55 -5.36 16.58 -0.77
CA PRO A 55 -4.29 17.58 -0.66
C PRO A 55 -2.91 16.97 -0.39
N THR A 56 -1.83 17.65 -0.75
CA THR A 56 -0.46 17.24 -0.35
C THR A 56 -0.37 17.10 1.17
N GLY A 57 0.32 16.07 1.66
CA GLY A 57 0.41 15.77 3.10
C GLY A 57 -0.67 14.84 3.65
N SER A 58 -1.72 14.51 2.88
CA SER A 58 -2.83 13.63 3.28
C SER A 58 -2.51 12.12 3.37
N GLY A 59 -1.23 11.74 3.31
CA GLY A 59 -0.83 10.32 3.40
C GLY A 59 -1.18 9.43 2.20
N LYS A 60 -1.34 9.98 0.98
CA LYS A 60 -1.54 9.19 -0.28
C LYS A 60 -0.57 8.00 -0.45
N SER A 61 0.64 8.12 0.10
CA SER A 61 1.65 7.06 0.04
C SER A 61 1.22 5.77 0.76
N LEU A 62 0.33 5.83 1.75
CA LEU A 62 -0.18 4.64 2.42
C LEU A 62 -1.05 3.77 1.50
N VAL A 63 -1.93 4.39 0.72
CA VAL A 63 -2.77 3.71 -0.28
C VAL A 63 -1.89 3.06 -1.37
N ALA A 64 -0.85 3.77 -1.81
CA ALA A 64 0.12 3.20 -2.76
C ALA A 64 0.89 2.01 -2.16
N LEU A 65 1.28 2.08 -0.88
CA LEU A 65 1.95 1.00 -0.18
C LEU A 65 1.07 -0.25 -0.08
N ALA A 66 -0.22 -0.09 0.22
CA ALA A 66 -1.18 -1.21 0.26
C ALA A 66 -1.28 -1.92 -1.10
N LEU A 67 -1.36 -1.15 -2.19
CA LEU A 67 -1.39 -1.70 -3.54
C LEU A 67 -0.08 -2.42 -3.93
N GLN A 68 1.06 -1.83 -3.57
CA GLN A 68 2.38 -2.45 -3.78
C GLN A 68 2.51 -3.76 -3.00
N PHE A 69 2.04 -3.79 -1.75
CA PHE A 69 2.03 -4.98 -0.91
C PHE A 69 1.17 -6.09 -1.52
N ARG A 70 -0.03 -5.77 -2.02
CA ARG A 70 -0.85 -6.73 -2.76
C ARG A 70 -0.15 -7.25 -4.00
N ALA A 71 0.46 -6.36 -4.79
CA ALA A 71 1.16 -6.76 -6.00
C ALA A 71 2.31 -7.74 -5.70
N ILE A 72 3.15 -7.45 -4.70
CA ILE A 72 4.28 -8.32 -4.36
C ILE A 72 3.82 -9.67 -3.78
N CYS A 73 2.77 -9.70 -2.96
CA CYS A 73 2.19 -10.96 -2.47
C CYS A 73 1.71 -11.84 -3.63
N GLN A 74 1.09 -11.22 -4.64
CA GLN A 74 0.59 -11.90 -5.83
C GLN A 74 1.68 -12.22 -6.88
N GLY A 75 2.96 -11.98 -6.59
CA GLY A 75 4.05 -12.16 -7.56
C GLY A 75 3.96 -11.23 -8.78
N ARG A 76 3.22 -10.12 -8.66
CA ARG A 76 3.01 -9.11 -9.71
C ARG A 76 4.02 -7.97 -9.58
N ARG A 77 4.21 -7.26 -10.68
CA ARG A 77 5.02 -6.04 -10.73
C ARG A 77 4.15 -4.81 -10.52
N SER A 78 4.54 -3.93 -9.60
CA SER A 78 3.94 -2.61 -9.41
C SER A 78 4.82 -1.53 -10.04
N TYR A 79 4.21 -0.57 -10.74
CA TYR A 79 4.87 0.61 -11.29
C TYR A 79 4.45 1.84 -10.50
N TYR A 80 5.41 2.52 -9.86
CA TYR A 80 5.17 3.79 -9.16
C TYR A 80 5.79 4.91 -9.99
N THR A 81 4.95 5.70 -10.66
CA THR A 81 5.37 6.83 -11.48
C THR A 81 5.15 8.15 -10.73
N VAL A 82 6.10 9.07 -10.87
CA VAL A 82 6.05 10.42 -10.30
C VAL A 82 6.54 11.42 -11.34
N PRO A 83 6.13 12.69 -11.28
CA PRO A 83 6.40 13.65 -12.36
C PRO A 83 7.85 14.10 -12.47
N ILE A 84 8.67 13.98 -11.42
CA ILE A 84 10.06 14.44 -11.41
C ILE A 84 11.00 13.46 -10.72
N LYS A 85 12.28 13.48 -11.13
CA LYS A 85 13.34 12.63 -10.60
C LYS A 85 13.55 12.76 -9.09
N ALA A 86 13.40 13.96 -8.54
CA ALA A 86 13.55 14.18 -7.09
C ALA A 86 12.54 13.37 -6.28
N LEU A 87 11.27 13.36 -6.70
CA LEU A 87 10.22 12.54 -6.08
C LEU A 87 10.48 11.05 -6.28
N ALA A 88 11.04 10.65 -7.43
CA ALA A 88 11.35 9.24 -7.67
C ALA A 88 12.41 8.74 -6.68
N ASN A 89 13.45 9.54 -6.46
CA ASN A 89 14.48 9.24 -5.47
C ASN A 89 13.92 9.21 -4.04
N GLU A 90 13.05 10.15 -3.68
CA GLU A 90 12.39 10.15 -2.36
C GLU A 90 11.61 8.85 -2.11
N LYS A 91 10.78 8.43 -3.07
CA LYS A 91 10.00 7.19 -2.93
C LYS A 91 10.88 5.94 -2.93
N PHE A 92 11.93 5.90 -3.76
CA PHE A 92 12.89 4.80 -3.75
C PHE A 92 13.55 4.64 -2.39
N LEU A 93 14.11 5.72 -1.82
CA LEU A 93 14.79 5.69 -0.52
C LEU A 93 13.82 5.40 0.65
N SER A 94 12.53 5.72 0.49
CA SER A 94 11.50 5.37 1.47
C SER A 94 11.15 3.88 1.44
N LEU A 95 11.18 3.22 0.27
CA LEU A 95 10.72 1.85 0.08
C LEU A 95 11.86 0.82 0.18
N CYS A 96 13.07 1.18 -0.21
CA CYS A 96 14.23 0.29 -0.24
C CYS A 96 15.15 0.55 0.96
N ARG A 97 14.65 0.29 2.17
CA ARG A 97 15.41 0.38 3.42
C ARG A 97 15.89 -0.99 3.88
#